data_AF-A0A382UU33-F1
#
_entry.id   AF-A0A382UU33-F1
#
_cell.length_a   1.000
_cell.length_b   1.000
_cell.length_c   1.000
_cell.angle_alpha   90.00
_cell.angle_beta   90.00
_cell.angle_gamma   90.00
#
_symmetry.space_group_name_H-M   'P 1'
#
loop_
_entity.id
_entity.type
_entity.pdbx_description
1 polymer ?
#
loop_
_entity_poly.entity_id
_entity_poly.type
_entity_poly.pdbx_seq_one_letter_code
_entity_poly.pdbx_strand_id
1 'polypeptide(L)'
;SINGQAMQRGLPEDFDSWSAMGNDEWSYDKVLPFFRKSEHDLDIRDDFHGTDGPIPVRRRQTGPWPDIQKAFHAACLDAGYGAVEDTNGPNPAGVGVWPSNNLNGWRMSAAITHLNPMRHCLNLTVRGEVFVRKVLIKDLKAVGVEVESGGEVFNVEADRVVLSAGALKSPHLLMLSGIGPKDQLQKFGIPLVHELSGVGQNLMNHLSAQITFKVKDGLSLHGDVDAVHFGLHYTSNGSSEVNDMLLRTTPMVSQRPERVPGLRTKYLNNEVPPDRVARLSVTLGLPDGS
;
A
#
# COMPACT_ATOMS: atom_id res chain seq x y z
N SER A 1 -6.40 -7.78 7.78
CA SER A 1 -5.30 -7.18 6.99
C SER A 1 -5.16 -7.96 5.70
N ILE A 2 -5.12 -7.29 4.54
CA ILE A 2 -5.38 -7.95 3.23
C ILE A 2 -4.45 -7.51 2.08
N ASN A 3 -3.44 -6.66 2.31
CA ASN A 3 -2.59 -6.14 1.22
C ASN A 3 -1.67 -7.21 0.59
N GLY A 4 -0.94 -6.87 -0.47
CA GLY A 4 -0.04 -7.79 -1.17
C GLY A 4 1.31 -8.09 -0.48
N GLN A 5 1.56 -7.59 0.73
CA GLN A 5 2.80 -7.80 1.52
C GLN A 5 4.10 -7.26 0.90
N ALA A 6 4.04 -6.60 -0.26
CA ALA A 6 5.15 -5.77 -0.75
C ALA A 6 5.44 -4.66 0.27
N MET A 7 6.72 -4.44 0.54
CA MET A 7 7.24 -3.44 1.47
C MET A 7 8.14 -2.46 0.72
N GLN A 8 7.61 -1.89 -0.37
CA GLN A 8 8.30 -0.85 -1.11
C GLN A 8 8.09 0.53 -0.47
N ARG A 9 9.12 1.36 -0.52
CA ARG A 9 9.05 2.80 -0.21
C ARG A 9 8.64 3.59 -1.46
N GLY A 10 8.31 4.87 -1.27
CA GLY A 10 8.27 5.82 -2.37
C GLY A 10 9.69 6.17 -2.84
N LEU A 11 9.78 6.82 -4.00
CA LEU A 11 11.02 7.35 -4.52
C LEU A 11 11.41 8.63 -3.76
N PRO A 12 12.71 8.97 -3.63
CA PRO A 12 13.12 10.24 -3.03
C PRO A 12 12.38 11.46 -3.61
N GLU A 13 12.20 11.49 -4.93
CA GLU A 13 11.54 12.55 -5.67
C GLU A 13 10.05 12.72 -5.28
N ASP A 14 9.38 11.64 -4.87
CA ASP A 14 7.99 11.69 -4.40
C ASP A 14 7.87 12.59 -3.16
N PHE A 15 8.79 12.42 -2.20
CA PHE A 15 8.80 13.17 -0.94
C PHE A 15 9.28 14.62 -1.12
N ASP A 16 10.25 14.82 -2.01
CA ASP A 16 10.70 16.17 -2.36
C ASP A 16 9.60 16.95 -3.08
N SER A 17 8.75 16.27 -3.88
CA SER A 17 7.54 16.88 -4.44
C SER A 17 6.55 17.32 -3.36
N TRP A 18 6.36 16.52 -2.29
CA TRP A 18 5.50 16.89 -1.15
C TRP A 18 6.03 18.12 -0.41
N SER A 19 7.35 18.19 -0.25
CA SER A 19 8.03 19.36 0.30
C SER A 19 7.78 20.60 -0.57
N ALA A 20 7.95 20.48 -1.90
CA ALA A 20 7.71 21.55 -2.86
C ALA A 20 6.24 22.02 -2.91
N MET A 21 5.27 21.17 -2.57
CA MET A 21 3.85 21.54 -2.43
C MET A 21 3.54 22.37 -1.18
N GLY A 22 4.53 22.66 -0.32
CA GLY A 22 4.41 23.55 0.83
C GLY A 22 4.45 22.84 2.18
N ASN A 23 4.94 21.60 2.24
CA ASN A 23 5.10 20.85 3.48
C ASN A 23 6.56 20.42 3.67
N ASP A 24 7.40 21.39 4.01
CA ASP A 24 8.86 21.26 4.09
C ASP A 24 9.36 20.20 5.08
N GLU A 25 8.51 19.74 6.00
CA GLU A 25 8.81 18.65 6.94
C GLU A 25 8.76 17.24 6.31
N TRP A 26 8.40 17.14 5.02
CA TRP A 26 8.19 15.86 4.33
C TRP A 26 9.15 15.58 3.19
N SER A 27 10.29 16.27 3.09
CA SER A 27 11.37 15.91 2.15
C SER A 27 11.95 14.53 2.44
N TYR A 28 12.59 13.89 1.44
CA TYR A 28 13.06 12.50 1.56
C TYR A 28 14.00 12.29 2.75
N ASP A 29 14.95 13.20 2.91
CA ASP A 29 15.92 13.25 4.00
C ASP A 29 15.27 13.40 5.38
N LYS A 30 14.10 14.06 5.50
CA LYS A 30 13.36 14.15 6.77
C LYS A 30 12.51 12.92 7.06
N VAL A 31 12.00 12.24 6.03
CA VAL A 31 11.19 11.01 6.22
C VAL A 31 12.03 9.75 6.35
N LEU A 32 13.26 9.71 5.80
CA LEU A 32 14.14 8.54 5.82
C LEU A 32 14.38 7.97 7.24
N PRO A 33 14.64 8.79 8.29
CA PRO A 33 14.76 8.27 9.66
C PRO A 33 13.51 7.51 10.14
N PHE A 34 12.32 7.87 9.67
CA PHE A 34 11.07 7.17 10.02
C PHE A 34 10.91 5.86 9.26
N PHE A 35 11.32 5.81 7.99
CA PHE A 35 11.41 4.54 7.25
C PHE A 35 12.36 3.58 7.96
N ARG A 36 13.58 4.03 8.26
CA ARG A 36 14.57 3.24 9.02
C ARG A 36 14.03 2.81 10.38
N LYS A 37 13.38 3.70 11.14
CA LYS A 37 12.79 3.35 12.44
C LYS A 37 11.69 2.27 12.35
N SER A 38 10.93 2.27 11.25
CA SER A 38 9.79 1.37 11.07
C SER A 38 10.19 -0.07 10.73
N GLU A 39 11.37 -0.28 10.16
CA GLU A 39 11.77 -1.53 9.55
C GLU A 39 12.93 -2.22 10.27
N HIS A 40 12.98 -3.54 10.08
CA HIS A 40 14.09 -4.42 10.38
C HIS A 40 14.40 -5.18 9.09
N ASP A 41 15.26 -4.61 8.26
CA ASP A 41 15.73 -5.23 7.02
C ASP A 41 16.71 -6.36 7.35
N LEU A 42 16.40 -7.56 6.87
CA LEU A 42 17.17 -8.78 7.12
C LEU A 42 18.29 -8.99 6.10
N ASP A 43 18.25 -8.31 4.96
CA ASP A 43 19.16 -8.56 3.83
C ASP A 43 20.13 -7.40 3.60
N ILE A 44 19.73 -6.15 3.87
CA ILE A 44 20.54 -4.95 3.61
C ILE A 44 20.91 -4.26 4.92
N ARG A 45 22.18 -3.90 5.06
CA ARG A 45 22.73 -3.18 6.23
C ARG A 45 23.57 -2.00 5.78
N ASP A 46 22.95 -0.83 5.72
CA ASP A 46 23.57 0.41 5.28
C ASP A 46 22.96 1.63 5.99
N ASP A 47 23.21 2.83 5.46
CA ASP A 47 22.70 4.10 5.97
C ASP A 47 21.25 4.43 5.54
N PHE A 48 20.64 3.63 4.68
CA PHE A 48 19.26 3.82 4.22
C PHE A 48 18.27 2.86 4.88
N HIS A 49 18.78 1.80 5.52
CA HIS A 49 17.97 0.76 6.13
C HIS A 49 17.96 0.77 7.67
N GLY A 50 16.86 0.27 8.21
CA GLY A 50 16.68 0.03 9.64
C GLY A 50 16.93 -1.43 10.00
N THR A 51 17.53 -1.69 11.15
CA THR A 51 17.85 -3.05 11.62
C THR A 51 17.10 -3.46 12.88
N ASP A 52 16.33 -2.55 13.48
CA ASP A 52 15.76 -2.72 14.82
C ASP A 52 14.26 -2.38 14.89
N GLY A 53 13.66 -1.96 13.78
CA GLY A 53 12.26 -1.60 13.72
C GLY A 53 11.31 -2.81 13.88
N PRO A 54 10.02 -2.56 14.13
CA PRO A 54 9.05 -3.62 14.38
C PRO A 54 8.68 -4.43 13.13
N ILE A 55 8.84 -3.88 11.92
CA ILE A 55 8.42 -4.55 10.67
C ILE A 55 9.62 -5.28 10.08
N PRO A 56 9.65 -6.62 10.07
CA PRO A 56 10.68 -7.34 9.35
C PRO A 56 10.50 -7.17 7.85
N VAL A 57 11.60 -6.94 7.15
CA VAL A 57 11.67 -6.74 5.70
C VAL A 57 12.67 -7.71 5.12
N ARG A 58 12.29 -8.40 4.04
CA ARG A 58 13.19 -9.27 3.30
C ARG A 58 12.88 -9.35 1.81
N ARG A 59 13.93 -9.58 1.03
CA ARG A 59 13.99 -9.94 -0.38
C ARG A 59 14.35 -11.42 -0.41
N ARG A 60 13.52 -12.27 -1.02
CA ARG A 60 13.91 -13.69 -1.15
C ARG A 60 15.07 -13.80 -2.14
N GLN A 61 16.27 -14.03 -1.61
CA GLN A 61 17.47 -14.26 -2.41
C GLN A 61 17.82 -15.75 -2.56
N THR A 62 17.22 -16.63 -1.76
CA THR A 62 17.57 -18.06 -1.71
C THR A 62 16.49 -18.97 -2.30
N GLY A 63 16.93 -20.12 -2.82
CA GLY A 63 16.07 -21.11 -3.48
C GLY A 63 15.87 -20.86 -4.98
N PRO A 64 15.22 -21.78 -5.68
CA PRO A 64 15.01 -21.64 -7.11
C PRO A 64 14.04 -20.50 -7.40
N TRP A 65 14.40 -19.62 -8.34
CA TRP A 65 13.47 -18.64 -8.87
C TRP A 65 12.37 -19.35 -9.67
N PRO A 66 11.09 -18.98 -9.52
CA PRO A 66 10.03 -19.45 -10.40
C PRO A 66 10.35 -19.13 -11.86
N ASP A 67 9.99 -20.02 -12.78
CA ASP A 67 10.41 -19.88 -14.19
C ASP A 67 9.89 -18.60 -14.85
N ILE A 68 8.68 -18.15 -14.47
CA ILE A 68 8.14 -16.85 -14.91
C ILE A 68 9.00 -15.67 -14.45
N GLN A 69 9.54 -15.73 -13.24
CA GLN A 69 10.37 -14.67 -12.66
C GLN A 69 11.75 -14.64 -13.32
N LYS A 70 12.34 -15.82 -13.59
CA LYS A 70 13.59 -15.93 -14.39
C LYS A 70 13.41 -15.34 -15.79
N ALA A 71 12.33 -15.72 -16.48
CA ALA A 71 12.03 -15.24 -17.83
C ALA A 71 11.79 -13.73 -17.86
N PHE A 72 11.07 -13.19 -16.87
CA PHE A 72 10.83 -11.76 -16.74
C PHE A 72 12.13 -10.98 -16.50
N HIS A 73 12.96 -11.42 -15.55
CA HIS A 73 14.24 -10.79 -15.26
C HIS A 73 15.15 -10.79 -16.50
N ALA A 74 15.32 -11.93 -17.17
CA ALA A 74 16.12 -12.02 -18.39
C ALA A 74 15.59 -11.11 -19.50
N ALA A 75 14.27 -11.09 -19.73
CA ALA A 75 13.67 -10.23 -20.75
C ALA A 75 13.86 -8.72 -20.45
N CYS A 76 13.88 -8.31 -19.18
CA CYS A 76 14.16 -6.92 -18.81
C CYS A 76 15.61 -6.54 -19.15
N LEU A 77 16.58 -7.42 -18.82
CA LEU A 77 17.99 -7.19 -19.15
C LEU A 77 18.23 -7.17 -20.66
N ASP A 78 17.64 -8.11 -21.41
CA ASP A 78 17.74 -8.18 -22.87
C ASP A 78 17.15 -6.94 -23.55
N ALA A 79 16.13 -6.32 -22.93
CA ALA A 79 15.54 -5.06 -23.38
C ALA A 79 16.38 -3.81 -23.01
N GLY A 80 17.53 -3.99 -22.33
CA GLY A 80 18.45 -2.92 -21.97
C GLY A 80 18.18 -2.23 -20.63
N TYR A 81 17.24 -2.74 -19.82
CA TYR A 81 17.03 -2.22 -18.47
C TYR A 81 18.14 -2.73 -17.54
N GLY A 82 18.63 -1.87 -16.64
CA GLY A 82 19.61 -2.26 -15.62
C GLY A 82 19.01 -3.17 -14.54
N ALA A 83 19.87 -3.86 -13.80
CA ALA A 83 19.49 -4.55 -12.57
C ALA A 83 19.69 -3.62 -11.36
N VAL A 84 18.86 -3.78 -10.34
CA VAL A 84 18.99 -3.09 -9.06
C VAL A 84 18.94 -4.08 -7.92
N GLU A 85 19.91 -3.98 -7.01
CA GLU A 85 19.98 -4.84 -5.83
C GLU A 85 18.93 -4.46 -4.78
N ASP A 86 18.59 -3.17 -4.73
CA ASP A 86 17.68 -2.60 -3.74
C ASP A 86 16.67 -1.61 -4.32
N THR A 87 15.40 -2.01 -4.35
CA THR A 87 14.29 -1.15 -4.79
C THR A 87 13.78 -0.19 -3.71
N ASN A 88 14.33 -0.22 -2.48
CA ASN A 88 14.07 0.75 -1.42
C ASN A 88 15.23 1.72 -1.18
N GLY A 89 16.31 1.57 -1.95
CA GLY A 89 17.51 2.37 -1.86
C GLY A 89 17.34 3.72 -2.55
N PRO A 90 18.40 4.54 -2.59
CA PRO A 90 18.35 5.89 -3.14
C PRO A 90 18.17 5.92 -4.68
N ASN A 91 18.43 4.81 -5.38
CA ASN A 91 18.25 4.72 -6.83
C ASN A 91 17.59 3.38 -7.21
N PRO A 92 16.25 3.28 -7.14
CA PRO A 92 15.53 2.03 -7.31
C PRO A 92 15.21 1.67 -8.78
N ALA A 93 15.80 2.39 -9.75
CA ALA A 93 15.56 2.18 -11.18
C ALA A 93 16.13 0.83 -11.65
N GLY A 94 15.39 0.14 -12.52
CA GLY A 94 15.78 -1.17 -13.07
C GLY A 94 14.99 -2.34 -12.50
N VAL A 95 15.38 -3.55 -12.90
CA VAL A 95 14.76 -4.80 -12.46
C VAL A 95 15.40 -5.28 -11.16
N GLY A 96 14.59 -5.45 -10.12
CA GLY A 96 15.05 -5.84 -8.80
C GLY A 96 14.03 -6.67 -8.04
N VAL A 97 14.50 -7.38 -7.01
CA VAL A 97 13.62 -8.16 -6.13
C VAL A 97 12.87 -7.22 -5.20
N TRP A 98 11.55 -7.36 -5.15
CA TRP A 98 10.75 -6.56 -4.23
C TRP A 98 10.92 -7.03 -2.78
N PRO A 99 11.21 -6.11 -1.86
CA PRO A 99 11.14 -6.40 -0.44
C PRO A 99 9.70 -6.71 -0.03
N SER A 100 9.56 -7.60 0.93
CA SER A 100 8.28 -8.01 1.49
C SER A 100 8.36 -8.10 3.01
N ASN A 101 7.22 -7.92 3.67
CA ASN A 101 7.07 -8.20 5.10
C ASN A 101 6.44 -9.59 5.33
N ASN A 102 6.85 -10.56 4.51
CA ASN A 102 6.48 -11.96 4.64
C ASN A 102 7.67 -12.74 5.20
N LEU A 103 7.54 -13.29 6.41
CA LEU A 103 8.55 -14.16 6.99
C LEU A 103 8.12 -15.62 6.85
N ASN A 104 8.79 -16.37 5.98
CA ASN A 104 8.57 -17.81 5.79
C ASN A 104 7.10 -18.17 5.51
N GLY A 105 6.42 -17.40 4.66
CA GLY A 105 5.00 -17.57 4.33
C GLY A 105 4.03 -16.85 5.28
N TRP A 106 4.51 -16.23 6.37
CA TRP A 106 3.68 -15.52 7.34
C TRP A 106 3.64 -14.03 7.10
N ARG A 107 2.42 -13.49 7.04
CA ARG A 107 2.17 -12.04 6.96
C ARG A 107 2.48 -11.33 8.28
N MET A 108 3.33 -10.31 8.19
CA MET A 108 3.67 -9.44 9.32
C MET A 108 2.84 -8.15 9.30
N SER A 109 1.58 -8.24 9.72
CA SER A 109 0.67 -7.08 9.74
C SER A 109 1.02 -6.07 10.84
N ALA A 110 0.60 -4.80 10.70
CA ALA A 110 0.77 -3.77 11.74
C ALA A 110 0.22 -4.19 13.12
N ALA A 111 -0.88 -4.95 13.17
CA ALA A 111 -1.41 -5.47 14.42
C ALA A 111 -0.45 -6.48 15.07
N ILE A 112 0.24 -7.30 14.28
CA ILE A 112 1.24 -8.26 14.76
C ILE A 112 2.53 -7.54 15.18
N THR A 113 2.99 -6.58 14.38
CA THR A 113 4.32 -5.97 14.57
C THR A 113 4.32 -4.81 15.59
N HIS A 114 3.24 -4.04 15.68
CA HIS A 114 3.17 -2.88 16.58
C HIS A 114 2.24 -3.11 17.77
N LEU A 115 1.05 -3.64 17.50
CA LEU A 115 0.00 -3.68 18.53
C LEU A 115 0.18 -4.84 19.51
N ASN A 116 0.35 -6.06 19.00
CA ASN A 116 0.47 -7.27 19.81
C ASN A 116 1.57 -7.19 20.87
N PRO A 117 2.80 -6.71 20.56
CA PRO A 117 3.85 -6.56 21.56
C PRO A 117 3.47 -5.60 22.69
N MET A 118 2.64 -4.60 22.40
CA MET A 118 2.27 -3.54 23.33
C MET A 118 0.95 -3.80 24.08
N ARG A 119 0.25 -4.91 23.82
CA ARG A 119 -1.07 -5.20 24.44
C ARG A 119 -1.05 -5.31 25.95
N HIS A 120 0.12 -5.56 26.54
CA HIS A 120 0.30 -5.65 27.99
C HIS A 120 0.37 -4.27 28.67
N CYS A 121 0.54 -3.19 27.91
CA CYS A 121 0.64 -1.84 28.45
C CYS A 121 -0.70 -1.39 29.05
N LEU A 122 -0.70 -1.03 30.35
CA LEU A 122 -1.91 -0.67 31.09
C LEU A 122 -2.59 0.62 30.57
N ASN A 123 -1.85 1.46 29.86
CA ASN A 123 -2.35 2.69 29.25
C ASN A 123 -2.84 2.50 27.81
N LEU A 124 -2.91 1.27 27.29
CA LEU A 124 -3.40 0.96 25.95
C LEU A 124 -4.68 0.14 26.01
N THR A 125 -5.75 0.67 25.42
CA THR A 125 -7.02 -0.04 25.28
C THR A 125 -7.34 -0.25 23.80
N VAL A 126 -7.55 -1.52 23.42
CA VAL A 126 -7.98 -1.90 22.06
C VAL A 126 -9.40 -2.43 22.14
N ARG A 127 -10.29 -1.91 21.30
CA ARG A 127 -11.68 -2.37 21.19
C ARG A 127 -11.95 -2.77 19.74
N GLY A 128 -12.23 -4.05 19.52
CA GLY A 128 -12.79 -4.54 18.27
C GLY A 128 -14.30 -4.33 18.26
N GLU A 129 -14.92 -4.41 17.07
CA GLU A 129 -16.39 -4.34 16.92
C GLU A 129 -17.03 -3.04 17.43
N VAL A 130 -16.23 -1.97 17.53
CA VAL A 130 -16.69 -0.61 17.85
C VAL A 130 -16.56 0.26 16.62
N PHE A 131 -17.68 0.75 16.11
CA PHE A 131 -17.75 1.57 14.91
C PHE A 131 -17.86 3.06 15.27
N VAL A 132 -16.88 3.87 14.89
CA VAL A 132 -16.94 5.32 15.07
C VAL A 132 -17.90 5.93 14.06
N ARG A 133 -18.87 6.70 14.52
CA ARG A 133 -19.91 7.33 13.69
C ARG A 133 -19.55 8.76 13.31
N LYS A 134 -19.02 9.54 14.26
CA LYS A 134 -18.51 10.92 14.07
C LYS A 134 -17.59 11.33 15.21
N VAL A 135 -16.83 12.39 15.00
CA VAL A 135 -16.08 13.11 16.02
C VAL A 135 -17.01 14.10 16.71
N LEU A 136 -16.92 14.18 18.03
CA LEU A 136 -17.63 15.16 18.84
C LEU A 136 -16.80 16.44 18.91
N ILE A 137 -17.36 17.56 18.46
CA ILE A 137 -16.69 18.86 18.43
C ILE A 137 -17.44 19.86 19.32
N LYS A 138 -16.69 20.58 20.16
CA LYS A 138 -17.18 21.71 20.96
C LYS A 138 -16.20 22.87 20.82
N ASP A 139 -16.69 24.05 20.45
CA ASP A 139 -15.87 25.26 20.29
C ASP A 139 -14.62 25.03 19.40
N LEU A 140 -14.83 24.34 18.26
CA LEU A 140 -13.79 23.90 17.32
C LEU A 140 -12.71 22.96 17.90
N LYS A 141 -12.94 22.39 19.09
CA LYS A 141 -12.08 21.37 19.70
C LYS A 141 -12.75 19.99 19.65
N ALA A 142 -12.00 18.98 19.23
CA ALA A 142 -12.43 17.58 19.39
C ALA A 142 -12.44 17.19 20.88
N VAL A 143 -13.57 16.67 21.34
CA VAL A 143 -13.79 16.27 22.75
C VAL A 143 -14.10 14.78 22.91
N GLY A 144 -14.13 14.02 21.81
CA GLY A 144 -14.41 12.61 21.82
C GLY A 144 -14.97 12.10 20.49
N VAL A 145 -15.57 10.92 20.52
CA VAL A 145 -16.22 10.29 19.38
C VAL A 145 -17.56 9.69 19.80
N GLU A 146 -18.54 9.76 18.91
CA GLU A 146 -19.76 8.94 19.00
C GLU A 146 -19.45 7.59 18.36
N VAL A 147 -19.74 6.51 19.08
CA VAL A 147 -19.46 5.14 18.64
C VAL A 147 -20.71 4.26 18.74
N GLU A 148 -20.70 3.17 17.98
CA GLU A 148 -21.70 2.10 18.05
C GLU A 148 -21.02 0.77 18.35
N SER A 149 -21.58 0.01 19.29
CA SER A 149 -21.11 -1.33 19.64
C SER A 149 -22.28 -2.15 20.15
N GLY A 150 -22.45 -3.38 19.65
CA GLY A 150 -23.54 -4.26 20.09
C GLY A 150 -24.96 -3.71 19.86
N GLY A 151 -25.12 -2.77 18.91
CA GLY A 151 -26.40 -2.10 18.64
C GLY A 151 -26.70 -0.88 19.52
N GLU A 152 -25.81 -0.53 20.46
CA GLU A 152 -25.93 0.65 21.30
C GLU A 152 -25.02 1.77 20.80
N VAL A 153 -25.52 3.02 20.88
CA VAL A 153 -24.77 4.23 20.53
C VAL A 153 -24.41 4.99 21.81
N PHE A 154 -23.13 5.30 21.99
CA PHE A 154 -22.64 6.04 23.14
C PHE A 154 -21.39 6.87 22.79
N ASN A 155 -20.97 7.73 23.71
CA ASN A 155 -19.83 8.61 23.52
C ASN A 155 -18.59 8.08 24.25
N VAL A 156 -17.43 8.26 23.63
CA VAL A 156 -16.12 8.07 24.27
C VAL A 156 -15.41 9.41 24.27
N GLU A 157 -15.14 9.95 25.46
CA GLU A 157 -14.47 11.24 25.64
C GLU A 157 -12.96 11.13 25.39
N ALA A 158 -12.37 12.17 24.82
CA ALA A 158 -10.93 12.24 24.57
C ALA A 158 -10.46 13.69 24.43
N ASP A 159 -9.24 13.97 24.91
CA ASP A 159 -8.58 15.28 24.72
C ASP A 159 -7.99 15.46 23.31
N ARG A 160 -7.78 14.35 22.60
CA ARG A 160 -7.24 14.30 21.24
C ARG A 160 -7.81 13.11 20.49
N VAL A 161 -8.28 13.35 19.28
CA VAL A 161 -8.77 12.32 18.36
C VAL A 161 -7.83 12.26 17.15
N VAL A 162 -7.33 11.07 16.82
CA VAL A 162 -6.49 10.81 15.65
C VAL A 162 -7.26 9.90 14.69
N LEU A 163 -7.56 10.38 13.48
CA LEU A 163 -8.31 9.62 12.48
C LEU A 163 -7.37 8.77 11.62
N SER A 164 -7.38 7.47 11.86
CA SER A 164 -6.62 6.47 11.08
C SER A 164 -7.54 5.45 10.39
N ALA A 165 -8.71 5.89 9.93
CA ALA A 165 -9.73 5.04 9.28
C ALA A 165 -9.42 4.74 7.80
N GLY A 166 -8.33 5.27 7.26
CA GLY A 166 -7.91 5.15 5.86
C GLY A 166 -8.41 6.30 4.98
N ALA A 167 -7.81 6.44 3.79
CA ALA A 167 -7.97 7.60 2.90
C ALA A 167 -9.42 7.89 2.48
N LEU A 168 -10.31 6.87 2.48
CA LEU A 168 -11.73 7.05 2.16
C LEU A 168 -12.59 7.36 3.39
N LYS A 169 -12.32 6.71 4.53
CA LYS A 169 -13.19 6.79 5.71
C LYS A 169 -12.81 7.92 6.66
N SER A 170 -11.54 8.32 6.73
CA SER A 170 -11.12 9.49 7.52
C SER A 170 -11.79 10.79 7.05
N PRO A 171 -11.75 11.19 5.76
CA PRO A 171 -12.47 12.39 5.31
C PRO A 171 -14.00 12.23 5.40
N HIS A 172 -14.53 11.02 5.20
CA HIS A 172 -15.94 10.75 5.42
C HIS A 172 -16.35 11.01 6.88
N LEU A 173 -15.55 10.58 7.86
CA LEU A 173 -15.79 10.86 9.27
C LEU A 173 -15.73 12.36 9.58
N LEU A 174 -14.78 13.11 8.98
CA LEU A 174 -14.75 14.58 9.11
C LEU A 174 -16.05 15.20 8.60
N MET A 175 -16.53 14.78 7.43
CA MET A 175 -17.80 15.28 6.88
C MET A 175 -18.99 14.92 7.77
N LEU A 176 -19.09 13.67 8.27
CA LEU A 176 -20.12 13.27 9.24
C LEU A 176 -20.06 14.05 10.57
N SER A 177 -18.92 14.67 10.85
CA SER A 177 -18.69 15.53 12.03
C SER A 177 -18.93 17.02 11.72
N GLY A 178 -19.42 17.36 10.52
CA GLY A 178 -19.68 18.74 10.11
C GLY A 178 -18.45 19.51 9.64
N ILE A 179 -17.34 18.83 9.31
CA ILE A 179 -16.10 19.43 8.79
C ILE A 179 -15.90 19.02 7.33
N GLY A 180 -16.04 19.97 6.40
CA GLY A 180 -15.90 19.69 4.97
C GLY A 180 -16.52 20.74 4.04
N PRO A 181 -16.73 20.42 2.75
CA PRO A 181 -17.38 21.32 1.79
C PRO A 181 -18.81 21.65 2.20
N LYS A 182 -19.12 22.94 2.36
CA LYS A 182 -20.39 23.42 2.92
C LYS A 182 -21.62 22.95 2.14
N ASP A 183 -21.55 23.05 0.81
CA ASP A 183 -22.61 22.63 -0.11
C ASP A 183 -22.91 21.13 0.00
N GLN A 184 -21.86 20.30 0.09
CA GLN A 184 -22.01 18.86 0.27
C GLN A 184 -22.59 18.51 1.64
N LEU A 185 -22.15 19.16 2.71
CA LEU A 185 -22.71 18.96 4.06
C LEU A 185 -24.20 19.34 4.11
N GLN A 186 -24.57 20.49 3.52
CA GLN A 186 -25.95 20.95 3.43
C GLN A 186 -26.84 19.96 2.65
N LYS A 187 -26.34 19.41 1.55
CA LYS A 187 -27.06 18.40 0.74
C LYS A 187 -27.49 17.18 1.54
N PHE A 188 -26.70 16.78 2.54
CA PHE A 188 -26.99 15.64 3.42
C PHE A 188 -27.58 16.03 4.78
N GLY A 189 -27.96 17.30 4.97
CA GLY A 189 -28.55 17.78 6.22
C GLY A 189 -27.59 17.76 7.42
N ILE A 190 -26.27 17.78 7.18
CA ILE A 190 -25.26 17.78 8.23
C ILE A 190 -24.97 19.23 8.65
N PRO A 191 -25.12 19.57 9.95
CA PRO A 191 -24.77 20.90 10.44
C PRO A 191 -23.31 21.24 10.17
N LEU A 192 -23.05 22.43 9.62
CA LEU A 192 -21.70 22.92 9.39
C LEU A 192 -21.04 23.32 10.72
N VAL A 193 -19.93 22.68 11.04
CA VAL A 193 -19.05 23.04 12.17
C VAL A 193 -17.88 23.88 11.67
N HIS A 194 -17.22 23.44 10.60
CA HIS A 194 -16.11 24.15 9.97
C HIS A 194 -16.07 23.86 8.48
N GLU A 195 -16.05 24.91 7.66
CA GLU A 195 -15.92 24.78 6.22
C GLU A 195 -14.46 24.51 5.86
N LEU A 196 -14.22 23.35 5.24
CA LEU A 196 -12.89 22.96 4.76
C LEU A 196 -13.04 22.22 3.43
N SER A 197 -12.94 22.96 2.32
CA SER A 197 -13.24 22.47 0.97
C SER A 197 -12.35 21.32 0.50
N GLY A 198 -11.14 21.18 1.05
CA GLY A 198 -10.22 20.10 0.72
C GLY A 198 -10.62 18.72 1.26
N VAL A 199 -11.54 18.64 2.24
CA VAL A 199 -11.96 17.35 2.82
C VAL A 199 -12.65 16.50 1.76
N GLY A 200 -12.12 15.30 1.53
CA GLY A 200 -12.65 14.36 0.54
C GLY A 200 -12.20 14.62 -0.90
N GLN A 201 -11.38 15.65 -1.13
CA GLN A 201 -10.77 15.96 -2.43
C GLN A 201 -9.40 15.29 -2.56
N ASN A 202 -8.75 15.49 -3.72
CA ASN A 202 -7.40 15.02 -4.00
C ASN A 202 -7.20 13.50 -3.82
N LEU A 203 -8.23 12.72 -4.18
CA LEU A 203 -8.17 11.26 -4.14
C LEU A 203 -7.28 10.75 -5.28
N MET A 204 -6.15 10.18 -4.92
CA MET A 204 -5.22 9.55 -5.84
C MET A 204 -5.31 8.02 -5.74
N ASN A 205 -5.07 7.35 -6.86
CA ASN A 205 -4.87 5.91 -6.90
C ASN A 205 -4.07 5.55 -8.16
N HIS A 206 -3.27 4.49 -8.10
CA HIS A 206 -2.50 4.08 -9.26
C HIS A 206 -3.39 3.43 -10.34
N LEU A 207 -3.25 3.91 -11.57
CA LEU A 207 -3.79 3.25 -12.74
C LEU A 207 -2.95 2.01 -13.05
N SER A 208 -3.59 0.85 -13.15
CA SER A 208 -2.92 -0.39 -13.49
C SER A 208 -3.64 -1.13 -14.61
N ALA A 209 -2.86 -1.52 -15.62
CA ALA A 209 -3.29 -2.38 -16.71
C ALA A 209 -2.68 -3.78 -16.54
N GLN A 210 -3.41 -4.80 -16.96
CA GLN A 210 -2.99 -6.19 -16.84
C GLN A 210 -3.14 -6.89 -18.17
N ILE A 211 -2.07 -7.56 -18.61
CA ILE A 211 -2.06 -8.40 -19.81
C ILE A 211 -1.79 -9.84 -19.37
N THR A 212 -2.58 -10.75 -19.92
CA THR A 212 -2.56 -12.17 -19.56
C THR A 212 -2.00 -12.97 -20.73
N PHE A 213 -1.10 -13.89 -20.45
CA PHE A 213 -0.42 -14.73 -21.44
C PHE A 213 -0.59 -16.21 -21.10
N LYS A 214 -0.84 -17.04 -22.12
CA LYS A 214 -0.73 -18.49 -22.01
C LYS A 214 0.75 -18.88 -22.01
N VAL A 215 1.18 -19.67 -21.04
CA VAL A 215 2.55 -20.22 -21.02
C VAL A 215 2.73 -21.28 -22.10
N LYS A 216 3.97 -21.48 -22.57
CA LYS A 216 4.30 -22.47 -23.61
C LYS A 216 3.79 -23.87 -23.22
N ASP A 217 3.44 -24.69 -24.22
CA ASP A 217 2.95 -26.04 -23.96
C ASP A 217 4.00 -26.89 -23.24
N GLY A 218 3.56 -27.73 -22.31
CA GLY A 218 4.42 -28.52 -21.43
C GLY A 218 4.92 -27.81 -20.17
N LEU A 219 4.63 -26.51 -19.99
CA LEU A 219 4.94 -25.77 -18.77
C LEU A 219 3.69 -25.52 -17.93
N SER A 220 3.84 -25.64 -16.60
CA SER A 220 2.88 -25.22 -15.59
C SER A 220 3.59 -24.34 -14.56
N LEU A 221 2.89 -23.32 -14.10
CA LEU A 221 3.33 -22.41 -13.04
C LEU A 221 2.83 -22.93 -11.70
N HIS A 222 3.60 -22.65 -10.66
CA HIS A 222 3.27 -22.99 -9.28
C HIS A 222 3.27 -21.74 -8.41
N GLY A 223 2.36 -21.70 -7.45
CA GLY A 223 2.37 -20.69 -6.39
C GLY A 223 3.28 -21.14 -5.28
N ASP A 224 4.15 -20.26 -4.82
CA ASP A 224 4.91 -20.44 -3.58
C ASP A 224 4.59 -19.26 -2.67
N VAL A 225 4.25 -19.58 -1.43
CA VAL A 225 3.87 -18.63 -0.38
C VAL A 225 5.00 -17.66 -0.01
N ASP A 226 6.23 -18.00 -0.36
CA ASP A 226 7.42 -17.18 -0.14
C ASP A 226 8.14 -16.86 -1.45
N ALA A 227 7.56 -17.00 -2.66
CA ALA A 227 8.31 -16.83 -3.93
C ALA A 227 9.05 -15.48 -4.05
N VAL A 228 10.18 -15.49 -4.77
CA VAL A 228 10.82 -14.24 -5.24
C VAL A 228 9.88 -13.53 -6.22
N HIS A 229 9.82 -12.20 -6.13
CA HIS A 229 9.05 -11.36 -7.03
C HIS A 229 9.94 -10.24 -7.55
N PHE A 230 10.21 -10.24 -8.86
CA PHE A 230 10.85 -9.12 -9.51
C PHE A 230 9.82 -8.07 -9.91
N GLY A 231 10.22 -6.82 -9.83
CA GLY A 231 9.57 -5.73 -10.53
C GLY A 231 10.62 -4.84 -11.20
N LEU A 232 10.18 -4.16 -12.23
CA LEU A 232 10.96 -3.21 -13.01
C LEU A 232 10.39 -1.81 -12.77
N HIS A 233 11.20 -0.92 -12.21
CA HIS A 233 10.96 0.52 -12.26
C HIS A 233 11.70 1.11 -13.46
N TYR A 234 11.01 1.92 -14.25
CA TYR A 234 11.61 2.57 -15.41
C TYR A 234 10.85 3.84 -15.79
N THR A 235 11.50 4.72 -16.55
CA THR A 235 10.87 5.91 -17.14
C THR A 235 10.26 5.56 -18.49
N SER A 236 8.98 5.87 -18.69
CA SER A 236 8.32 5.71 -19.99
C SER A 236 8.87 6.69 -21.03
N ASN A 237 8.85 6.28 -22.30
CA ASN A 237 9.36 7.12 -23.38
C ASN A 237 8.53 8.42 -23.50
N GLY A 238 9.20 9.56 -23.39
CA GLY A 238 8.58 10.89 -23.45
C GLY A 238 8.07 11.44 -22.12
N SER A 239 8.25 10.71 -21.01
CA SER A 239 7.91 11.20 -19.67
C SER A 239 8.99 12.11 -19.10
N SER A 240 8.56 13.17 -18.40
CA SER A 240 9.43 14.00 -17.55
C SER A 240 9.65 13.40 -16.17
N GLU A 241 8.78 12.46 -15.77
CA GLU A 241 8.78 11.88 -14.44
C GLU A 241 9.69 10.65 -14.39
N VAL A 242 10.65 10.66 -13.48
CA VAL A 242 11.61 9.57 -13.34
C VAL A 242 10.92 8.37 -12.69
N ASN A 243 11.11 7.17 -13.24
CA ASN A 243 10.51 5.92 -12.72
C ASN A 243 8.97 5.93 -12.61
N ASP A 244 8.30 6.65 -13.51
CA ASP A 244 6.84 6.74 -13.60
C ASP A 244 6.13 5.41 -13.88
N MET A 245 6.88 4.38 -14.30
CA MET A 245 6.32 3.07 -14.62
C MET A 245 6.84 1.97 -13.71
N LEU A 246 5.90 1.12 -13.29
CA LEU A 246 6.16 -0.11 -12.56
C LEU A 246 5.59 -1.32 -13.28
N LEU A 247 6.47 -2.22 -13.70
CA LEU A 247 6.11 -3.47 -14.35
C LEU A 247 6.41 -4.67 -13.44
N ARG A 248 5.48 -5.63 -13.36
CA ARG A 248 5.68 -6.87 -12.60
C ARG A 248 5.02 -8.07 -13.24
N THR A 249 5.53 -9.26 -12.93
CA THR A 249 4.86 -10.53 -13.25
C THR A 249 4.22 -11.18 -12.04
N THR A 250 3.10 -11.87 -12.26
CA THR A 250 2.46 -12.72 -11.24
C THR A 250 1.92 -13.99 -11.89
N PRO A 251 2.14 -15.18 -11.31
CA PRO A 251 1.47 -16.40 -11.74
C PRO A 251 0.00 -16.40 -11.31
N MET A 252 -0.86 -17.02 -12.11
CA MET A 252 -2.32 -16.99 -11.92
C MET A 252 -2.86 -18.29 -11.32
N VAL A 253 -2.05 -18.94 -10.49
CA VAL A 253 -2.19 -20.33 -10.03
C VAL A 253 -3.45 -20.65 -9.24
N SER A 254 -4.09 -19.65 -8.63
CA SER A 254 -5.33 -19.85 -7.87
C SER A 254 -6.57 -19.56 -8.73
N GLN A 255 -7.53 -20.49 -8.77
CA GLN A 255 -8.87 -20.16 -9.26
C GLN A 255 -9.52 -19.14 -8.33
N ARG A 256 -9.97 -18.01 -8.87
CA ARG A 256 -10.81 -17.07 -8.13
C ARG A 256 -12.29 -17.44 -8.33
N PRO A 257 -13.02 -17.83 -7.27
CA PRO A 257 -14.44 -18.06 -7.39
C PRO A 257 -15.15 -16.73 -7.67
N GLU A 258 -16.23 -16.79 -8.42
CA GLU A 258 -17.14 -15.65 -8.54
C GLU A 258 -17.85 -15.46 -7.22
N ARG A 259 -17.52 -14.38 -6.49
CA ARG A 259 -18.09 -14.13 -5.17
C ARG A 259 -19.38 -13.31 -5.23
N VAL A 260 -19.55 -12.53 -6.29
CA VAL A 260 -20.72 -11.68 -6.53
C VAL A 260 -21.13 -11.86 -7.99
N PRO A 261 -22.36 -12.32 -8.26
CA PRO A 261 -22.85 -12.51 -9.63
C PRO A 261 -22.72 -11.23 -10.46
N GLY A 262 -22.13 -11.32 -11.66
CA GLY A 262 -21.98 -10.19 -12.58
C GLY A 262 -20.81 -9.26 -12.29
N LEU A 263 -20.10 -9.45 -11.17
CA LEU A 263 -18.85 -8.76 -10.85
C LEU A 263 -17.67 -9.65 -11.29
N ARG A 264 -16.88 -9.14 -12.25
CA ARG A 264 -15.70 -9.82 -12.82
C ARG A 264 -14.63 -10.07 -11.75
N THR A 265 -14.81 -11.15 -11.00
CA THR A 265 -13.90 -11.63 -9.95
C THR A 265 -13.09 -12.83 -10.42
N LYS A 266 -13.52 -13.50 -11.51
CA LYS A 266 -12.75 -14.49 -12.25
C LYS A 266 -11.67 -13.83 -13.09
N TYR A 267 -10.55 -14.52 -13.21
CA TYR A 267 -9.50 -14.12 -14.15
C TYR A 267 -9.97 -14.33 -15.59
N LEU A 268 -9.72 -13.35 -16.46
CA LEU A 268 -9.95 -13.47 -17.90
C LEU A 268 -8.84 -14.34 -18.49
N ASN A 269 -9.07 -15.66 -18.53
CA ASN A 269 -8.11 -16.64 -19.02
C ASN A 269 -8.58 -17.40 -20.27
N ASN A 270 -9.74 -17.05 -20.86
CA ASN A 270 -10.27 -17.68 -22.08
C ASN A 270 -10.19 -19.22 -22.05
N GLU A 271 -10.62 -19.83 -20.93
CA GLU A 271 -10.61 -21.28 -20.68
C GLU A 271 -9.21 -21.93 -20.49
N VAL A 272 -8.13 -21.15 -20.53
CA VAL A 272 -6.78 -21.65 -20.21
C VAL A 272 -6.68 -21.94 -18.70
N PRO A 273 -6.22 -23.13 -18.28
CA PRO A 273 -6.05 -23.46 -16.86
C PRO A 273 -5.19 -22.42 -16.12
N PRO A 274 -5.53 -22.00 -14.89
CA PRO A 274 -4.86 -20.89 -14.21
C PRO A 274 -3.36 -21.10 -13.95
N ASP A 275 -2.93 -22.35 -13.75
CA ASP A 275 -1.52 -22.75 -13.66
C ASP A 275 -0.77 -22.58 -14.99
N ARG A 276 -1.49 -22.42 -16.10
CA ARG A 276 -0.93 -22.18 -17.43
C ARG A 276 -1.01 -20.72 -17.86
N VAL A 277 -1.27 -19.82 -16.92
CA VAL A 277 -1.50 -18.41 -17.19
C VAL A 277 -0.52 -17.54 -16.39
N ALA A 278 0.22 -16.71 -17.13
CA ALA A 278 1.07 -15.66 -16.61
C ALA A 278 0.38 -14.30 -16.77
N ARG A 279 0.61 -13.39 -15.82
CA ARG A 279 0.13 -12.02 -15.92
C ARG A 279 1.30 -11.05 -15.82
N LEU A 280 1.33 -10.09 -16.75
CA LEU A 280 2.10 -8.86 -16.61
C LEU A 280 1.16 -7.76 -16.13
N SER A 281 1.55 -7.05 -15.08
CA SER A 281 0.85 -5.86 -14.62
C SER A 281 1.74 -4.65 -14.80
N VAL A 282 1.22 -3.64 -15.47
CA VAL A 282 1.83 -2.33 -15.65
C VAL A 282 1.08 -1.37 -14.72
N THR A 283 1.80 -0.54 -13.99
CA THR A 283 1.24 0.45 -13.08
C THR A 283 1.91 1.78 -13.34
N LEU A 284 1.11 2.84 -13.46
CA LEU A 284 1.59 4.21 -13.51
C LEU A 284 1.73 4.73 -12.08
N GLY A 285 2.91 5.26 -11.75
CA GLY A 285 3.26 5.78 -10.43
C GLY A 285 3.78 7.21 -10.57
N LEU A 286 2.87 8.16 -10.77
CA LEU A 286 3.21 9.58 -10.85
C LEU A 286 3.33 10.18 -9.44
N PRO A 287 4.31 11.06 -9.17
CA PRO A 287 4.59 11.60 -7.83
C PRO A 287 3.40 12.34 -7.20
N ASP A 288 2.60 13.00 -8.03
CA ASP A 288 1.42 13.78 -7.65
C ASP A 288 0.11 13.03 -7.88
N GLY A 289 0.17 11.74 -8.25
CA GLY A 289 -1.00 10.91 -8.52
C GLY A 289 -1.90 11.39 -9.66
N SER A 290 -1.38 12.20 -10.60
CA SER A 290 -2.07 12.67 -11.81
C SER A 290 -2.31 11.60 -12.89
#